data_AF-A0A524MR87-F1
#
_entry.id   AF-A0A524MR87-F1
#
_cell.length_a   1.000
_cell.length_b   1.000
_cell.length_c   1.000
_cell.angle_alpha   90.00
_cell.angle_beta   90.00
_cell.angle_gamma   90.00
#
_symmetry.space_group_name_H-M   'P 1'
#
loop_
_entity.id
_entity.type
_entity.pdbx_description
1 polymer ?
#
loop_
_entity_poly.entity_id
_entity_poly.type
_entity_poly.pdbx_seq_one_letter_code
_entity_poly.pdbx_strand_id
1 'polypeptide(L)' 'MTTRHHTKLVHEGDYVAEVDVDLIESDAGWSPCLSLDDAYKLDDVRAALRRGDIKAATRLARIFALTPVVV' A
#
# COMPACT_ATOMS: atom_id res chain seq x y z
N MET A 1 -12.49 2.49 19.77
CA MET A 1 -11.58 2.18 18.65
C MET A 1 -12.42 1.64 17.51
N THR A 2 -12.39 2.33 16.37
CA THR A 2 -13.12 1.95 15.16
C THR A 2 -12.10 1.62 14.08
N THR A 3 -12.38 0.61 13.27
CA THR A 3 -11.53 0.25 12.13
C THR A 3 -12.23 0.66 10.84
N ARG A 4 -11.48 1.27 9.93
CA ARG A 4 -11.97 1.68 8.62
C ARG A 4 -11.06 1.13 7.53
N HIS A 5 -11.66 0.42 6.57
CA HIS A 5 -10.98 0.00 5.36
C HIS A 5 -10.56 1.20 4.51
N HIS A 6 -9.31 1.18 4.06
CA HIS A 6 -8.73 2.21 3.23
C HIS A 6 -7.77 1.60 2.21
N THR A 7 -7.71 2.16 1.01
CA THR A 7 -6.76 1.74 -0.02
C THR A 7 -5.63 2.75 -0.09
N LYS A 8 -4.39 2.29 0.13
CA LYS A 8 -3.18 3.10 -0.06
C LYS A 8 -2.51 2.79 -1.38
N LEU A 9 -1.91 3.82 -1.96
CA LEU A 9 -1.11 3.68 -3.18
C LEU A 9 0.38 3.63 -2.84
N VAL A 10 1.07 2.62 -3.35
CA VAL A 10 2.54 2.51 -3.30
C VAL A 10 3.08 2.65 -4.71
N HIS A 11 3.82 3.72 -4.96
CA HIS A 11 4.46 3.98 -6.26
C HIS A 11 5.94 3.59 -6.20
N GLU A 12 6.38 2.74 -7.12
CA GLU A 12 7.78 2.41 -7.35
C GLU A 12 8.04 2.26 -8.86
N GLY A 13 8.92 3.11 -9.41
CA GLY A 13 9.25 3.11 -10.84
C GLY A 13 8.02 3.31 -11.73
N ASP A 14 7.83 2.41 -12.69
CA ASP A 14 6.71 2.45 -13.63
C ASP A 14 5.44 1.76 -13.11
N TYR A 15 5.37 1.43 -11.82
CA TYR A 15 4.25 0.69 -11.24
C TYR A 15 3.62 1.40 -10.04
N VAL A 16 2.31 1.27 -9.91
CA VAL A 16 1.54 1.62 -8.70
C VAL A 16 0.86 0.38 -8.16
N ALA A 17 0.89 0.19 -6.84
CA ALA A 17 0.13 -0.82 -6.13
C ALA A 17 -0.99 -0.20 -5.31
N GLU A 18 -2.22 -0.69 -5.50
CA GLU A 18 -3.34 -0.49 -4.59
C GLU A 18 -3.29 -1.56 -3.49
N VAL A 19 -3.05 -1.10 -2.26
CA VAL A 19 -2.93 -1.95 -1.08
C VAL A 19 -4.08 -1.62 -0.13
N ASP A 20 -4.97 -2.59 0.09
CA ASP A 20 -6.00 -2.47 1.11
C ASP A 20 -5.38 -2.64 2.49
N VAL A 21 -5.70 -1.70 3.39
CA VAL A 21 -5.23 -1.63 4.77
C VAL A 21 -6.34 -1.18 5.70
N ASP A 22 -6.17 -1.45 6.98
CA ASP A 22 -7.09 -1.02 8.01
C ASP A 22 -6.52 0.17 8.79
N LEU A 23 -7.29 1.26 8.79
CA LEU A 23 -7.00 2.41 9.64
C LEU A 23 -7.75 2.27 10.96
N ILE A 24 -7.00 2.37 12.05
CA ILE A 24 -7.51 2.29 13.41
C ILE A 24 -7.69 3.73 13.92
N GLU A 25 -8.95 4.09 14.13
CA GLU A 25 -9.36 5.35 14.72
C GLU A 25 -9.51 5.21 16.24
N SER A 26 -8.88 6.13 16.96
CA SER A 26 -8.95 6.26 18.42
C SER A 26 -8.86 7.73 18.83
N ASP A 27 -9.18 8.02 20.09
CA ASP A 27 -9.04 9.37 20.66
C ASP A 27 -7.57 9.76 20.98
N ALA A 28 -6.61 8.89 20.62
CA ALA A 28 -5.20 9.16 20.78
C ALA A 28 -4.71 10.19 19.76
N GLY A 29 -3.75 11.04 20.15
CA GLY A 29 -3.26 12.14 19.31
C GLY A 29 -2.56 11.76 18.00
N TRP A 30 -2.34 10.46 17.75
CA TRP A 30 -1.72 9.95 16.52
C TRP A 30 -2.71 9.25 15.59
N SER A 31 -4.00 9.24 15.93
CA SER A 31 -5.08 8.66 15.11
C SER A 31 -5.36 9.49 13.84
N PRO A 32 -5.69 8.85 12.69
CA PRO A 32 -5.77 7.41 12.47
C PRO A 32 -4.40 6.75 12.25
N CYS A 33 -4.21 5.58 12.85
CA CYS A 33 -2.98 4.77 12.73
C CYS A 33 -3.21 3.54 11.84
N LEU A 34 -2.12 2.94 11.34
CA LEU A 34 -2.15 1.61 10.73
C LEU A 34 -1.90 0.52 11.78
N SER A 35 -2.42 -0.68 11.53
CA SER A 35 -1.92 -1.87 12.21
C SER A 35 -0.45 -2.13 11.86
N LEU A 36 0.28 -2.82 12.74
CA LEU A 36 1.67 -3.21 12.47
C LEU A 36 1.76 -4.11 11.23
N ASP A 37 0.82 -5.04 11.08
CA ASP A 37 0.78 -5.96 9.95
C ASP A 37 0.53 -5.23 8.62
N ASP A 38 -0.37 -4.24 8.60
CA ASP A 38 -0.60 -3.42 7.41
C ASP A 38 0.61 -2.53 7.07
N ALA A 39 1.33 -2.06 8.09
CA ALA A 39 2.58 -1.34 7.87
C ALA A 39 3.62 -2.24 7.18
N TYR A 40 3.81 -3.47 7.68
CA TYR A 40 4.70 -4.45 7.05
C TYR A 40 4.26 -4.84 5.64
N LYS A 41 2.95 -5.03 5.42
CA LYS A 41 2.39 -5.31 4.10
C LYS A 41 2.75 -4.22 3.08
N LEU A 42 2.65 -2.95 3.47
CA LEU A 42 3.03 -1.82 2.60
C LEU A 42 4.53 -1.82 2.28
N ASP A 43 5.38 -2.13 3.26
CA ASP A 43 6.83 -2.20 3.06
C ASP A 43 7.23 -3.39 2.19
N ASP A 44 6.59 -4.55 2.34
CA ASP A 44 6.82 -5.74 1.50
C ASP A 44 6.42 -5.49 0.05
N VAL A 45 5.27 -4.83 -0.18
CA VAL A 45 4.83 -4.41 -1.53
C VAL A 45 5.86 -3.45 -2.13
N ARG A 46 6.29 -2.44 -1.38
CA ARG A 46 7.30 -1.47 -1.84
C ARG A 46 8.61 -2.16 -2.21
N ALA A 47 9.11 -3.06 -1.35
CA ALA A 47 10.32 -3.81 -1.60
C ALA A 47 10.18 -4.75 -2.82
N ALA A 48 9.00 -5.33 -3.04
CA ALA A 48 8.71 -6.19 -4.18
C ALA A 48 8.70 -5.44 -5.51
N LEU A 49 8.04 -4.28 -5.55
CA LEU A 49 8.06 -3.44 -6.74
C LEU A 49 9.47 -2.92 -7.03
N ARG A 50 10.19 -2.43 -6.02
CA ARG A 50 11.55 -1.89 -6.19
C ARG A 50 12.55 -2.91 -6.75
N ARG A 51 12.42 -4.19 -6.38
CA ARG A 51 13.26 -5.28 -6.91
C ARG A 51 12.77 -5.83 -8.26
N GLY A 52 11.67 -5.31 -8.80
CA GLY A 52 11.04 -5.80 -10.04
C GLY A 52 10.30 -7.13 -9.89
N ASP A 53 10.06 -7.60 -8.67
CA ASP A 53 9.35 -8.86 -8.38
C ASP A 53 7.83 -8.62 -8.33
N ILE A 54 7.27 -8.39 -9.52
CA ILE A 54 5.85 -8.08 -9.68
C ILE A 54 4.98 -9.24 -9.20
N LYS A 55 5.44 -10.49 -9.36
CA LYS A 55 4.69 -11.67 -8.91
C LYS A 55 4.51 -11.72 -7.40
N ALA A 56 5.52 -11.31 -6.63
CA ALA A 56 5.35 -11.20 -5.18
C ALA A 56 4.42 -10.02 -4.82
N ALA A 57 4.54 -8.89 -5.51
CA ALA A 57 3.69 -7.72 -5.26
C ALA A 57 2.20 -8.01 -5.52
N THR A 58 1.86 -8.74 -6.60
CA THR A 58 0.47 -9.09 -6.92
C THR A 58 -0.20 -10.02 -5.92
N ARG A 59 0.57 -10.71 -5.07
CA ARG A 59 0.01 -11.55 -3.98
C ARG A 59 -0.49 -10.72 -2.81
N LEU A 60 0.00 -9.49 -2.67
CA LEU A 60 -0.27 -8.61 -1.54
C LEU A 60 -1.16 -7.41 -1.92
N ALA A 61 -1.17 -7.04 -3.20
CA ALA A 61 -1.79 -5.82 -3.70
C ALA A 61 -2.19 -5.94 -5.18
N ARG A 62 -3.07 -5.05 -5.64
CA ARG A 62 -3.39 -4.92 -7.06
C ARG A 62 -2.39 -3.99 -7.72
N ILE A 63 -1.70 -4.48 -8.74
CA ILE A 63 -0.59 -3.74 -9.39
C ILE A 63 -1.03 -3.20 -10.75
N PHE A 64 -0.67 -1.96 -11.02
CA PHE A 64 -0.90 -1.25 -12.27
C PHE A 64 0.42 -0.77 -12.85
N ALA A 65 0.54 -0.80 -14.18
CA ALA A 65 1.58 -0.09 -14.88
C ALA A 65 1.14 1.37 -15.10
N LEU A 66 2.04 2.31 -14.86
CA LEU A 66 1.80 3.74 -15.06
C LEU A 66 2.15 4.09 -16.50
N THR A 67 1.17 4.62 -17.22
CA THR A 67 1.35 5.16 -18.57
C THR A 67 1.11 6.67 -18.50
N PRO A 68 2.11 7.51 -18.83
CA PRO A 68 1.90 8.95 -18.94
C PRO A 68 0.79 9.26 -19.96
N VAL A 69 -0.15 10.12 -19.58
CA VAL A 69 -1.25 10.53 -20.48
C VAL A 69 -0.77 11.59 -21.49
N VAL A 70 0.22 12.39 -21.11
CA VAL A 70 0.92 13.38 -21.94
C VAL A 70 2.39 13.44 -21.48
N VAL A 71 3.31 13.69 -22.42
CA VAL A 71 4.75 13.87 -22.19
C VAL A 71 5.17 15.27 -22.63
#